data_AF-A0A4U8W583-F1
#
_entry.id   AF-A0A4U8W583-F1
#
_cell.length_a   1.000
_cell.length_b   1.000
_cell.length_c   1.000
_cell.angle_alpha   90.00
_cell.angle_beta   90.00
_cell.angle_gamma   90.00
#
_symmetry.space_group_name_H-M   'P 1'
#
loop_
_entity.id
_entity.type
_entity.pdbx_description
1 polymer ?
#
loop_
_entity_poly.entity_id
_entity_poly.type
_entity_poly.pdbx_seq_one_letter_code
_entity_poly.pdbx_strand_id
1 'polypeptide(L)'
;MSWTKPTPVSSVAGQAATCGFAVFATGTRPPVRLTRECPASGEHGNLNTYPGGWPPPQKQQSSRRLLVVLMPFLVLGLVAAAVGIGFLARGAVTTKVTGTAIAMADDSTPKNVLADGAVRVGDDDAKVTVRVVMDLQCPACKAFEEANGSVLEDAVRDGTAAVEYSVITFLDSMSETEYSSRAGNASFCVANSGLDNYQSWLSEMYARQPAEGGEGLPDSELIDIAEAAGYTDSAVAECITNRQYDTYLRTKTTEVLASGISGTPTVHVNDEEVSDRTALMAPGGLASVIAAAR
;
A
#
# COMPACT_ATOMS: atom_id res chain seq x y z
N MET A 1 57.87 -31.04 -14.30
CA MET A 1 58.79 -30.34 -15.22
C MET A 1 57.98 -29.42 -16.15
N SER A 2 58.41 -28.15 -16.21
CA SER A 2 58.39 -27.19 -17.34
C SER A 2 57.06 -26.89 -18.05
N TRP A 3 56.42 -25.72 -17.87
CA TRP A 3 56.78 -24.38 -18.39
C TRP A 3 57.31 -24.38 -19.83
N THR A 4 56.54 -23.81 -20.77
CA THR A 4 56.82 -22.52 -21.43
C THR A 4 55.66 -22.05 -22.34
N LYS A 5 55.44 -20.74 -22.34
CA LYS A 5 54.60 -19.97 -23.28
C LYS A 5 55.30 -19.81 -24.64
N PRO A 6 54.57 -19.36 -25.67
CA PRO A 6 54.97 -18.09 -26.30
C PRO A 6 53.82 -17.07 -26.50
N THR A 7 54.18 -15.80 -26.39
CA THR A 7 53.46 -14.57 -26.77
C THR A 7 53.79 -14.18 -28.23
N PRO A 8 53.38 -12.99 -28.74
CA PRO A 8 52.05 -12.58 -29.23
C PRO A 8 52.09 -12.21 -30.73
N VAL A 9 50.94 -12.09 -31.40
CA VAL A 9 50.84 -11.35 -32.69
C VAL A 9 49.59 -10.49 -32.72
N SER A 10 49.80 -9.30 -33.26
CA SER A 10 48.98 -8.10 -33.23
C SER A 10 47.73 -8.13 -34.13
N SER A 11 46.77 -7.30 -33.71
CA SER A 11 46.05 -6.31 -34.51
C SER A 11 44.77 -6.70 -35.27
N VAL A 12 43.91 -5.66 -35.28
CA VAL A 12 42.87 -5.28 -36.24
C VAL A 12 41.43 -5.78 -35.97
N ALA A 13 40.65 -4.81 -35.49
CA ALA A 13 39.31 -4.40 -35.92
C ALA A 13 38.28 -5.46 -36.34
N GLY A 14 37.21 -5.50 -35.55
CA GLY A 14 35.85 -5.12 -35.97
C GLY A 14 35.27 -5.79 -37.22
N GLN A 15 34.25 -6.63 -36.99
CA GLN A 15 33.01 -6.53 -37.75
C GLN A 15 31.83 -7.16 -37.01
N ALA A 16 30.72 -6.44 -37.07
CA ALA A 16 29.46 -6.67 -36.40
C ALA A 16 28.75 -7.92 -36.95
N ALA A 17 28.17 -8.68 -36.03
CA ALA A 17 27.24 -9.75 -36.33
C ALA A 17 25.88 -9.18 -36.77
N THR A 18 25.33 -9.81 -37.79
CA THR A 18 24.02 -9.56 -38.39
C THR A 18 22.90 -10.13 -37.50
N CYS A 19 21.95 -9.27 -37.10
CA CYS A 19 20.65 -9.73 -36.61
C CYS A 19 19.73 -9.97 -37.82
N GLY A 20 19.48 -11.24 -38.13
CA GLY A 20 18.45 -11.65 -39.08
C GLY A 20 17.07 -11.62 -38.42
N PHE A 21 16.14 -10.86 -39.00
CA PHE A 21 14.71 -11.09 -38.81
C PHE A 21 14.15 -11.72 -40.08
N ALA A 22 13.61 -12.93 -39.93
CA ALA A 22 12.81 -13.59 -40.95
C ALA A 22 11.38 -13.03 -40.88
N VAL A 23 10.85 -12.56 -42.02
CA VAL A 23 9.42 -12.33 -42.21
C VAL A 23 9.01 -13.07 -43.47
N PHE A 24 8.14 -14.07 -43.31
CA PHE A 24 7.40 -14.69 -44.39
C PHE A 24 6.33 -13.71 -44.89
N ALA A 25 6.36 -13.37 -46.17
CA ALA A 25 5.25 -12.75 -46.86
C ALA A 25 5.06 -13.41 -48.23
N THR A 26 3.97 -14.16 -48.34
CA THR A 26 3.39 -14.66 -49.57
C THR A 26 2.87 -13.47 -50.41
N GLY A 27 3.37 -13.27 -51.62
CA GLY A 27 2.79 -12.27 -52.53
C GLY A 27 3.64 -11.91 -53.74
N THR A 28 3.11 -12.16 -54.92
CA THR A 28 3.70 -11.93 -56.24
C THR A 28 3.82 -10.43 -56.58
N ARG A 29 5.00 -9.82 -56.43
CA ARG A 29 5.40 -8.59 -57.15
C ARG A 29 6.91 -8.59 -57.47
N PRO A 30 7.34 -8.18 -58.68
CA PRO A 30 8.74 -8.15 -59.08
C PRO A 30 9.52 -6.99 -58.42
N PRO A 31 10.85 -7.13 -58.22
CA PRO A 31 11.66 -6.12 -57.52
C PRO A 31 12.01 -4.93 -58.42
N VAL A 32 11.81 -3.71 -57.89
CA VAL A 32 12.34 -2.47 -58.47
C VAL A 32 13.73 -2.22 -57.90
N ARG A 33 14.72 -2.19 -58.79
CA ARG A 33 16.12 -1.82 -58.51
C ARG A 33 16.20 -0.30 -58.39
N LEU A 34 16.61 0.22 -57.23
CA LEU A 34 17.05 1.61 -57.09
C LEU A 34 18.47 1.60 -56.53
N THR A 35 19.44 1.69 -57.44
CA THR A 35 20.80 2.13 -57.14
C THR A 35 20.76 3.63 -56.92
N ARG A 36 21.09 4.10 -55.72
CA ARG A 36 21.49 5.48 -55.49
C ARG A 36 22.76 5.51 -54.66
N GLU A 37 23.76 6.13 -55.24
CA GLU A 37 25.07 6.42 -54.69
C GLU A 37 24.99 7.25 -53.40
N CYS A 38 25.86 6.94 -52.44
CA CYS A 38 26.12 7.78 -51.27
C CYS A 38 27.23 8.80 -51.59
N PRO A 39 27.02 10.12 -51.39
CA PRO A 39 28.12 11.07 -51.34
C PRO A 39 28.73 11.15 -49.93
N ALA A 40 30.03 11.44 -49.93
CA ALA A 40 30.94 11.41 -48.81
C ALA A 40 30.83 12.61 -47.84
N SER A 41 31.43 12.37 -46.67
CA SER A 41 31.79 13.26 -45.55
C SER A 41 32.04 14.74 -45.86
N GLY A 42 31.60 15.61 -44.94
CA GLY A 42 32.19 16.93 -44.77
C GLY A 42 31.40 17.89 -43.89
N GLU A 43 32.01 18.23 -42.76
CA GLU A 43 31.98 19.56 -42.11
C GLU A 43 30.90 19.90 -41.06
N HIS A 44 31.43 20.45 -39.97
CA HIS A 44 30.76 20.91 -38.76
C HIS A 44 29.95 22.19 -39.03
N GLY A 45 28.62 22.09 -38.98
CA GLY A 45 27.70 23.22 -39.09
C GLY A 45 27.23 23.72 -37.72
N ASN A 46 27.65 24.94 -37.37
CA ASN A 46 27.27 25.68 -36.18
C ASN A 46 25.78 26.09 -36.21
N LEU A 47 25.15 26.05 -35.04
CA LEU A 47 23.77 26.46 -34.78
C LEU A 47 23.58 27.97 -34.93
N ASN A 48 22.34 28.36 -35.24
CA ASN A 48 21.76 29.70 -35.25
C ASN A 48 21.75 30.43 -36.59
N THR A 49 20.69 30.18 -37.36
CA THR A 49 19.98 31.26 -38.07
C THR A 49 18.61 30.75 -38.52
N TYR A 50 17.54 31.22 -37.86
CA TYR A 50 16.21 31.24 -38.47
C TYR A 50 15.95 32.65 -39.01
N PRO A 51 15.57 32.80 -40.29
CA PRO A 51 15.13 34.04 -40.89
C PRO A 51 13.62 34.20 -40.68
N GLY A 52 13.19 35.30 -40.08
CA GLY A 52 11.77 35.59 -39.89
C GLY A 52 11.55 36.83 -39.04
N GLY A 53 11.58 38.00 -39.67
CA GLY A 53 11.39 39.30 -39.03
C GLY A 53 9.94 39.55 -38.60
N TRP A 54 9.59 39.08 -37.40
CA TRP A 54 8.43 39.58 -36.65
C TRP A 54 8.92 40.58 -35.59
N PRO A 55 8.33 41.78 -35.50
CA PRO A 55 8.62 42.68 -34.38
C PRO A 55 8.11 42.04 -33.07
N PRO A 56 8.83 42.22 -31.95
CA PRO A 56 8.40 41.65 -30.67
C PRO A 56 7.04 42.25 -30.24
N PRO A 57 6.17 41.47 -29.59
CA PRO A 57 4.93 42.01 -29.03
C PRO A 57 5.26 43.10 -28.02
N GLN A 58 4.62 44.27 -28.16
CA GLN A 58 4.70 45.34 -27.18
C GLN A 58 4.21 44.79 -25.84
N LYS A 59 5.09 44.75 -24.83
CA LYS A 59 4.69 44.45 -23.44
C LYS A 59 3.69 45.52 -23.02
N GLN A 60 2.41 45.20 -23.13
CA GLN A 60 1.33 45.91 -22.48
C GLN A 60 1.59 45.84 -20.98
N GLN A 61 2.19 46.90 -20.43
CA GLN A 61 2.37 47.13 -19.01
C GLN A 61 0.99 47.38 -18.40
N SER A 62 0.18 46.33 -18.36
CA SER A 62 -1.00 46.27 -17.49
C SER A 62 -0.49 46.30 -16.06
N SER A 63 -1.20 47.04 -15.22
CA SER A 63 -0.96 47.39 -13.81
C SER A 63 -0.93 46.18 -12.84
N ARG A 64 -0.39 45.03 -13.27
CA ARG A 64 -0.16 43.80 -12.51
C ARG A 64 0.89 43.92 -11.40
N ARG A 65 1.56 45.07 -11.25
CA ARG A 65 2.47 45.31 -10.11
C ARG A 65 1.73 45.52 -8.79
N LEU A 66 0.48 45.98 -8.81
CA LEU A 66 -0.31 46.15 -7.57
C LEU A 66 -0.86 44.81 -7.06
N LEU A 67 -1.21 43.90 -7.98
CA LEU A 67 -1.80 42.58 -7.66
C LEU A 67 -0.77 41.61 -7.05
N VAL A 68 0.51 41.70 -7.43
CA VAL A 68 1.58 40.84 -6.87
C VAL A 68 2.01 41.28 -5.47
N VAL A 69 1.86 42.57 -5.13
CA VAL A 69 2.20 43.09 -3.79
C VAL A 69 1.05 42.88 -2.80
N LEU A 70 -0.21 42.95 -3.23
CA LEU A 70 -1.37 42.81 -2.34
C LEU A 70 -1.76 41.36 -2.02
N MET A 71 -1.44 40.40 -2.91
CA MET A 71 -1.75 38.97 -2.69
C MET A 71 -1.13 38.37 -1.42
N PRO A 72 0.16 38.58 -1.07
CA PRO A 72 0.71 38.02 0.17
C PRO A 72 0.06 38.63 1.42
N PHE A 73 -0.35 39.91 1.40
CA PHE A 73 -1.05 40.53 2.54
C PHE A 73 -2.50 40.04 2.66
N LEU A 74 -3.18 39.76 1.54
CA LEU A 74 -4.54 39.21 1.55
C LEU A 74 -4.55 37.75 2.03
N VAL A 75 -3.58 36.94 1.61
CA VAL A 75 -3.40 35.57 2.11
C VAL A 75 -2.99 35.56 3.58
N LEU A 76 -2.05 36.42 4.00
CA LEU A 76 -1.65 36.53 5.41
C LEU A 76 -2.80 37.06 6.29
N GLY A 77 -3.62 37.99 5.78
CA GLY A 77 -4.83 38.47 6.45
C GLY A 77 -5.90 37.39 6.60
N LEU A 78 -6.10 36.55 5.57
CA LEU A 78 -7.04 35.42 5.64
C LEU A 78 -6.55 34.32 6.60
N VAL A 79 -5.24 34.03 6.63
CA VAL A 79 -4.67 33.07 7.58
C VAL A 79 -4.74 33.61 9.01
N ALA A 80 -4.45 34.90 9.23
CA ALA A 80 -4.61 35.53 10.55
C ALA A 80 -6.08 35.60 11.00
N ALA A 81 -7.04 35.77 10.08
CA ALA A 81 -8.47 35.70 10.38
C ALA A 81 -8.93 34.27 10.70
N ALA A 82 -8.44 33.25 9.99
CA ALA A 82 -8.77 31.85 10.28
C ALA A 82 -8.20 31.39 11.64
N VAL A 83 -6.97 31.80 11.97
CA VAL A 83 -6.36 31.51 13.28
C VAL A 83 -7.00 32.36 14.39
N GLY A 84 -7.35 33.62 14.13
CA GLY A 84 -8.00 34.51 15.08
C GLY A 84 -9.44 34.14 15.42
N ILE A 85 -10.23 33.68 14.43
CA ILE A 85 -11.59 33.15 14.65
C ILE A 85 -11.53 31.80 15.37
N GLY A 86 -10.54 30.95 15.07
CA GLY A 86 -10.30 29.70 15.80
C GLY A 86 -9.86 29.89 17.26
N PHE A 87 -9.23 31.02 17.59
CA PHE A 87 -8.84 31.36 18.96
C PHE A 87 -9.92 32.14 19.73
N LEU A 88 -10.75 32.95 19.07
CA LEU A 88 -11.86 33.67 19.70
C LEU A 88 -13.12 32.79 19.89
N ALA A 89 -13.27 31.70 19.13
CA ALA A 89 -14.30 30.68 19.37
C ALA A 89 -13.96 29.73 20.54
N ARG A 90 -12.73 29.76 21.07
CA ARG A 90 -12.32 28.97 22.25
C ARG A 90 -12.61 29.66 23.60
N GLY A 91 -13.29 30.81 23.61
CA GLY A 91 -13.47 31.63 24.81
C GLY A 91 -14.89 31.74 25.38
N ALA A 92 -15.93 31.18 24.77
CA ALA A 92 -17.30 31.46 25.23
C ALA A 92 -18.35 30.37 24.91
N VAL A 93 -18.21 29.18 25.50
CA VAL A 93 -19.38 28.38 25.95
C VAL A 93 -18.95 27.56 27.18
N THR A 94 -19.02 28.17 28.37
CA THR A 94 -19.12 27.41 29.63
C THR A 94 -20.47 27.71 30.25
N THR A 95 -21.54 27.25 29.59
CA THR A 95 -22.78 26.95 30.31
C THR A 95 -22.56 25.59 30.98
N LYS A 96 -22.33 25.60 32.30
CA LYS A 96 -22.40 24.38 33.11
C LYS A 96 -23.83 23.84 33.00
N VAL A 97 -24.04 22.91 32.07
CA VAL A 97 -25.20 22.02 32.12
C VAL A 97 -24.85 20.97 33.15
N THR A 98 -25.45 21.07 34.34
CA THR A 98 -25.43 20.01 35.35
C THR A 98 -26.31 18.88 34.85
N GLY A 99 -25.77 18.08 33.94
CA GLY A 99 -26.30 16.80 33.49
C GLY A 99 -25.10 15.93 33.19
N THR A 100 -25.08 14.71 33.71
CA THR A 100 -24.06 13.72 33.38
C THR A 100 -24.03 13.59 31.86
N ALA A 101 -22.98 14.10 31.22
CA ALA A 101 -22.72 13.79 29.83
C ALA A 101 -22.39 12.30 29.79
N ILE A 102 -23.40 11.48 29.48
CA ILE A 102 -23.16 10.13 29.01
C ILE A 102 -22.52 10.36 27.64
N ALA A 103 -21.22 10.13 27.52
CA ALA A 103 -20.59 10.01 26.22
C ALA A 103 -21.40 8.94 25.48
N MET A 104 -22.06 9.32 24.39
CA MET A 104 -22.56 8.33 23.46
C MET A 104 -21.34 7.54 22.99
N ALA A 105 -21.39 6.22 23.10
CA ALA A 105 -20.36 5.38 22.51
C ALA A 105 -20.30 5.75 21.02
N ASP A 106 -19.14 6.21 20.58
CA ASP A 106 -18.88 6.51 19.19
C ASP A 106 -18.72 5.18 18.46
N ASP A 107 -19.83 4.69 17.88
CA ASP A 107 -19.91 3.41 17.16
C ASP A 107 -19.07 3.40 15.86
N SER A 108 -18.34 4.48 15.58
CA SER A 108 -17.41 4.60 14.45
C SER A 108 -16.03 3.99 14.72
N THR A 109 -15.69 3.71 15.99
CA THR A 109 -14.46 3.01 16.36
C THR A 109 -14.78 1.58 16.78
N PRO A 110 -14.20 0.55 16.15
CA PRO A 110 -14.40 -0.84 16.55
C PRO A 110 -13.90 -1.07 17.98
N LYS A 111 -14.47 -2.04 18.69
CA LYS A 111 -13.85 -2.58 19.90
C LYS A 111 -12.64 -3.45 19.55
N ASN A 112 -11.80 -3.74 20.55
CA ASN A 112 -10.69 -4.69 20.44
C ASN A 112 -9.61 -4.31 19.39
N VAL A 113 -9.49 -3.01 19.10
CA VAL A 113 -8.43 -2.45 18.25
C VAL A 113 -7.55 -1.50 19.04
N LEU A 114 -6.30 -1.39 18.62
CA LEU A 114 -5.34 -0.42 19.12
C LEU A 114 -5.59 0.96 18.52
N ALA A 115 -4.87 1.97 19.02
CA ALA A 115 -5.02 3.36 18.59
C ALA A 115 -4.75 3.57 17.09
N ASP A 116 -3.93 2.72 16.48
CA ASP A 116 -3.61 2.70 15.05
C ASP A 116 -4.50 1.77 14.23
N GLY A 117 -5.53 1.18 14.86
CA GLY A 117 -6.49 0.29 14.21
C GLY A 117 -6.05 -1.17 14.09
N ALA A 118 -4.90 -1.58 14.61
CA ALA A 118 -4.55 -3.00 14.62
C ALA A 118 -5.46 -3.80 15.57
N VAL A 119 -5.96 -4.95 15.12
CA VAL A 119 -6.67 -5.90 15.97
C VAL A 119 -5.64 -6.70 16.77
N ARG A 120 -5.68 -6.60 18.10
CA ARG A 120 -4.74 -7.30 18.98
C ARG A 120 -5.37 -8.57 19.54
N VAL A 121 -4.71 -9.71 19.34
CA VAL A 121 -5.13 -11.03 19.87
C VAL A 121 -4.06 -11.55 20.82
N GLY A 122 -4.46 -12.05 21.99
CA GLY A 122 -3.57 -12.55 23.04
C GLY A 122 -3.47 -11.63 24.25
N ASP A 123 -2.64 -12.01 25.21
CA ASP A 123 -2.55 -11.32 26.50
C ASP A 123 -1.97 -9.89 26.35
N ASP A 124 -2.57 -8.94 27.08
CA ASP A 124 -2.07 -7.57 27.14
C ASP A 124 -0.65 -7.49 27.72
N ASP A 125 -0.30 -8.42 28.61
CA ASP A 125 1.00 -8.52 29.28
C ASP A 125 2.01 -9.43 28.54
N ALA A 126 1.69 -9.89 27.33
CA ALA A 126 2.59 -10.74 26.56
C ALA A 126 3.95 -10.04 26.30
N LYS A 127 5.05 -10.73 26.61
CA LYS A 127 6.41 -10.17 26.49
C LYS A 127 6.86 -9.93 25.06
N VAL A 128 6.32 -10.71 24.12
CA VAL A 128 6.58 -10.58 22.70
C VAL A 128 5.32 -10.07 22.03
N THR A 129 5.45 -9.06 21.17
CA THR A 129 4.36 -8.63 20.30
C THR A 129 4.77 -8.88 18.86
N VAL A 130 3.95 -9.60 18.11
CA VAL A 130 4.14 -9.79 16.67
C VAL A 130 3.14 -8.92 15.93
N ARG A 131 3.61 -7.91 15.22
CA ARG A 131 2.76 -7.05 14.41
C ARG A 131 2.83 -7.48 12.95
N VAL A 132 1.67 -7.66 12.33
CA VAL A 132 1.55 -8.04 10.92
C VAL A 132 0.70 -6.99 10.21
N VAL A 133 1.33 -6.19 9.35
CA VAL A 133 0.63 -5.30 8.43
C VAL A 133 0.29 -6.08 7.17
N MET A 134 -1.00 -6.21 6.87
CA MET A 134 -1.49 -7.12 5.84
C MET A 134 -2.71 -6.57 5.10
N ASP A 135 -2.93 -7.10 3.90
CA ASP A 135 -4.12 -6.85 3.09
C ASP A 135 -4.75 -8.21 2.76
N LEU A 136 -6.07 -8.33 2.87
CA LEU A 136 -6.79 -9.59 2.67
C LEU A 136 -6.88 -10.00 1.19
N GLN A 137 -6.54 -9.12 0.24
CA GLN A 137 -6.38 -9.48 -1.18
C GLN A 137 -4.93 -9.84 -1.55
N CYS A 138 -3.95 -9.58 -0.67
CA CYS A 138 -2.54 -9.73 -1.02
C CYS A 138 -2.11 -11.20 -1.05
N PRO A 139 -1.60 -11.72 -2.19
CA PRO A 139 -1.13 -13.11 -2.29
C PRO A 139 0.08 -13.40 -1.40
N ALA A 140 0.94 -12.41 -1.17
CA ALA A 140 2.07 -12.58 -0.26
C ALA A 140 1.62 -12.67 1.21
N CYS A 141 0.52 -11.99 1.58
CA CYS A 141 -0.07 -12.13 2.91
C CYS A 141 -0.69 -13.52 3.10
N LYS A 142 -1.35 -14.05 2.06
CA LYS A 142 -1.82 -15.45 2.05
C LYS A 142 -0.68 -16.43 2.26
N ALA A 143 0.43 -16.28 1.53
CA ALA A 143 1.58 -17.15 1.68
C ALA A 143 2.20 -17.06 3.09
N PHE A 144 2.23 -15.87 3.69
CA PHE A 144 2.65 -15.69 5.07
C PHE A 144 1.71 -16.39 6.06
N GLU A 145 0.40 -16.23 5.90
CA GLU A 145 -0.60 -16.87 6.77
C GLU A 145 -0.53 -18.40 6.67
N GLU A 146 -0.43 -18.95 5.46
CA GLU A 146 -0.24 -20.39 5.24
C GLU A 146 1.04 -20.91 5.90
N ALA A 147 2.11 -20.10 5.90
CA ALA A 147 3.38 -20.48 6.49
C ALA A 147 3.40 -20.37 8.02
N ASN A 148 2.78 -19.33 8.59
CA ASN A 148 3.02 -18.92 9.97
C ASN A 148 1.75 -18.75 10.82
N GLY A 149 0.53 -18.85 10.27
CA GLY A 149 -0.72 -18.69 11.02
C GLY A 149 -0.79 -19.59 12.24
N SER A 150 -0.48 -20.88 12.08
CA SER A 150 -0.43 -21.84 13.20
C SER A 150 0.63 -21.49 14.27
N VAL A 151 1.77 -20.93 13.88
CA VAL A 151 2.80 -20.47 14.84
C VAL A 151 2.29 -19.28 15.65
N LEU A 152 1.58 -18.36 15.00
CA LEU A 152 0.98 -17.20 15.66
C LEU A 152 -0.14 -17.61 16.61
N GLU A 153 -1.02 -18.53 16.20
CA GLU A 153 -2.08 -19.10 17.04
C GLU A 153 -1.50 -19.81 18.26
N ASP A 154 -0.49 -20.66 18.06
CA ASP A 154 0.18 -21.36 19.16
C ASP A 154 0.86 -20.38 20.12
N ALA A 155 1.51 -19.34 19.59
CA ALA A 155 2.18 -18.34 20.40
C ALA A 155 1.21 -17.52 21.28
N VAL A 156 0.03 -17.19 20.75
CA VAL A 156 -1.09 -16.56 21.47
C VAL A 156 -1.65 -17.50 22.53
N ARG A 157 -1.99 -18.74 22.14
CA ARG A 157 -2.59 -19.74 23.04
C ARG A 157 -1.70 -20.05 24.24
N ASP A 158 -0.38 -20.11 24.02
CA ASP A 158 0.58 -20.40 25.06
C ASP A 158 0.97 -19.15 25.89
N GLY A 159 0.39 -17.98 25.59
CA GLY A 159 0.68 -16.70 26.27
C GLY A 159 2.07 -16.15 26.00
N THR A 160 2.75 -16.66 24.97
CA THR A 160 4.15 -16.32 24.68
C THR A 160 4.30 -15.08 23.82
N ALA A 161 3.29 -14.78 23.00
CA ALA A 161 3.20 -13.55 22.25
C ALA A 161 1.75 -13.08 22.14
N ALA A 162 1.55 -11.77 21.98
CA ALA A 162 0.33 -11.23 21.41
C ALA A 162 0.58 -10.90 19.93
N VAL A 163 -0.47 -10.94 19.12
CA VAL A 163 -0.40 -10.66 17.68
C VAL A 163 -1.28 -9.47 17.34
N GLU A 164 -0.71 -8.49 16.64
CA GLU A 164 -1.35 -7.26 16.21
C GLU A 164 -1.54 -7.30 14.69
N TYR A 165 -2.76 -7.61 14.25
CA TYR A 165 -3.14 -7.65 12.84
C TYR A 165 -3.56 -6.25 12.38
N SER A 166 -2.65 -5.56 11.70
CA SER A 166 -2.92 -4.28 11.04
C SER A 166 -3.43 -4.55 9.62
N VAL A 167 -4.73 -4.80 9.52
CA VAL A 167 -5.41 -5.02 8.23
C VAL A 167 -5.62 -3.68 7.54
N ILE A 168 -5.14 -3.55 6.32
CA ILE A 168 -5.14 -2.31 5.54
C ILE A 168 -5.76 -2.50 4.14
N THR A 169 -6.04 -1.38 3.47
CA THR A 169 -6.68 -1.32 2.13
C THR A 169 -5.66 -0.99 1.05
N PHE A 170 -4.53 -1.71 1.01
CA PHE A 170 -3.40 -1.42 0.13
C PHE A 170 -3.72 -1.67 -1.35
N LEU A 171 -4.49 -2.71 -1.65
CA LEU A 171 -4.79 -3.17 -3.01
C LEU A 171 -6.12 -2.65 -3.56
N ASP A 172 -6.81 -1.79 -2.81
CA ASP A 172 -8.11 -1.22 -3.21
C ASP A 172 -8.08 -0.56 -4.59
N SER A 173 -7.01 0.19 -4.89
CA SER A 173 -6.86 0.88 -6.19
C SER A 173 -6.70 -0.07 -7.38
N MET A 174 -6.39 -1.34 -7.11
CA MET A 174 -6.24 -2.40 -8.09
C MET A 174 -7.48 -3.30 -8.17
N SER A 175 -8.44 -3.16 -7.24
CA SER A 175 -9.66 -3.97 -7.19
C SER A 175 -10.81 -3.30 -7.94
N GLU A 176 -11.66 -4.10 -8.57
CA GLU A 176 -12.86 -3.63 -9.25
C GLU A 176 -14.00 -3.26 -8.28
N THR A 177 -13.96 -3.77 -7.05
CA THR A 177 -15.04 -3.64 -6.05
C THR A 177 -14.58 -3.13 -4.68
N GLU A 178 -13.32 -2.67 -4.56
CA GLU A 178 -12.71 -2.30 -3.28
C GLU A 178 -12.68 -3.48 -2.29
N TYR A 179 -12.31 -4.67 -2.80
CA TYR A 179 -12.35 -5.89 -2.00
C TYR A 179 -11.50 -5.80 -0.73
N SER A 180 -10.33 -5.16 -0.76
CA SER A 180 -9.49 -4.97 0.43
C SER A 180 -10.20 -4.17 1.52
N SER A 181 -10.93 -3.12 1.17
CA SER A 181 -11.76 -2.36 2.11
C SER A 181 -12.94 -3.14 2.64
N ARG A 182 -13.64 -3.91 1.79
CA ARG A 182 -14.79 -4.72 2.22
C ARG A 182 -14.37 -5.85 3.16
N ALA A 183 -13.31 -6.57 2.79
CA ALA A 183 -12.72 -7.61 3.62
C ALA A 183 -12.12 -7.02 4.91
N GLY A 184 -11.42 -5.89 4.84
CA GLY A 184 -10.88 -5.21 6.02
C GLY A 184 -11.97 -4.69 6.96
N ASN A 185 -13.10 -4.22 6.42
CA ASN A 185 -14.27 -3.87 7.23
C ASN A 185 -14.80 -5.11 7.97
N ALA A 186 -14.90 -6.26 7.29
CA ALA A 186 -15.30 -7.51 7.93
C ALA A 186 -14.37 -7.89 9.10
N SER A 187 -13.07 -7.64 8.95
CA SER A 187 -12.07 -7.77 10.04
C SER A 187 -12.47 -7.00 11.30
N PHE A 188 -12.91 -5.75 11.15
CA PHE A 188 -13.36 -4.95 12.29
C PHE A 188 -14.73 -5.37 12.80
N CYS A 189 -15.63 -5.83 11.95
CA CYS A 189 -16.93 -6.36 12.37
C CYS A 189 -16.77 -7.60 13.25
N VAL A 190 -15.91 -8.55 12.86
CA VAL A 190 -15.64 -9.74 13.69
C VAL A 190 -14.90 -9.37 14.97
N ALA A 191 -13.87 -8.52 14.89
CA ALA A 191 -13.12 -8.07 16.06
C ALA A 191 -14.01 -7.33 17.07
N ASN A 192 -14.97 -6.52 16.59
CA ASN A 192 -15.92 -5.81 17.45
C ASN A 192 -16.87 -6.75 18.20
N SER A 193 -17.20 -7.90 17.61
CA SER A 193 -18.02 -8.95 18.22
C SER A 193 -17.23 -9.79 19.24
N GLY A 194 -15.95 -10.04 18.98
CA GLY A 194 -15.05 -10.75 19.90
C GLY A 194 -13.80 -11.28 19.20
N LEU A 195 -12.81 -11.73 19.98
CA LEU A 195 -11.51 -12.16 19.46
C LEU A 195 -11.28 -13.67 19.47
N ASP A 196 -12.13 -14.45 20.15
CA ASP A 196 -11.89 -15.87 20.42
C ASP A 196 -11.62 -16.71 19.16
N ASN A 197 -12.28 -16.38 18.04
CA ASN A 197 -12.13 -17.08 16.76
C ASN A 197 -11.49 -16.20 15.67
N TYR A 198 -10.85 -15.10 16.04
CA TYR A 198 -10.37 -14.11 15.06
C TYR A 198 -9.30 -14.70 14.13
N GLN A 199 -8.34 -15.45 14.68
CA GLN A 199 -7.28 -16.08 13.88
C GLN A 199 -7.84 -17.18 12.96
N SER A 200 -8.82 -17.95 13.43
CA SER A 200 -9.51 -18.94 12.58
C SER A 200 -10.31 -18.27 11.46
N TRP A 201 -10.98 -17.15 11.72
CA TRP A 201 -11.63 -16.34 10.70
C TRP A 201 -10.63 -15.81 9.66
N LEU A 202 -9.49 -15.28 10.13
CA LEU A 202 -8.44 -14.76 9.26
C LEU A 202 -7.86 -15.86 8.35
N SER A 203 -7.64 -17.04 8.91
CA SER A 203 -7.19 -18.23 8.17
C SER A 203 -8.18 -18.61 7.06
N GLU A 204 -9.48 -18.64 7.36
CA GLU A 204 -10.52 -18.95 6.37
C GLU A 204 -10.65 -17.88 5.27
N MET A 205 -10.49 -16.60 5.65
CA MET A 205 -10.42 -15.48 4.69
C MET A 205 -9.28 -15.66 3.68
N TYR A 206 -8.09 -16.08 4.14
CA TYR A 206 -6.95 -16.35 3.26
C TYR A 206 -7.10 -17.67 2.48
N ALA A 207 -7.72 -18.69 3.07
CA ALA A 207 -8.03 -19.94 2.40
C ALA A 207 -8.93 -19.70 1.16
N ARG A 208 -9.94 -18.84 1.29
CA ARG A 208 -10.86 -18.44 0.22
C ARG A 208 -10.45 -17.16 -0.52
N GLN A 209 -9.22 -16.68 -0.32
CA GLN A 209 -8.76 -15.43 -0.93
C GLN A 209 -9.00 -15.44 -2.45
N PRO A 210 -9.70 -14.41 -2.99
CA PRO A 210 -9.93 -14.29 -4.43
C PRO A 210 -8.64 -13.89 -5.15
N ALA A 211 -8.64 -13.98 -6.48
CA ALA A 211 -7.52 -13.48 -7.27
C ALA A 211 -7.30 -11.97 -7.04
N GLU A 212 -6.03 -11.57 -6.96
CA GLU A 212 -5.65 -10.16 -6.86
C GLU A 212 -6.15 -9.37 -8.08
N GLY A 213 -6.67 -8.16 -7.82
CA GLY A 213 -7.18 -7.25 -8.83
C GLY A 213 -8.53 -7.62 -9.47
N GLY A 214 -9.14 -8.73 -9.06
CA GLY A 214 -10.47 -9.12 -9.51
C GLY A 214 -11.61 -8.48 -8.71
N GLU A 215 -12.83 -8.94 -8.99
CA GLU A 215 -14.07 -8.55 -8.30
C GLU A 215 -14.08 -8.91 -6.81
N GLY A 216 -13.25 -9.86 -6.38
CA GLY A 216 -13.25 -10.36 -5.02
C GLY A 216 -14.45 -11.26 -4.69
N LEU A 217 -14.56 -11.68 -3.43
CA LEU A 217 -15.77 -12.37 -2.95
C LEU A 217 -16.92 -11.36 -2.81
N PRO A 218 -18.20 -11.73 -2.94
CA PRO A 218 -19.32 -10.88 -2.55
C PRO A 218 -19.46 -10.78 -1.01
N ASP A 219 -20.19 -9.78 -0.52
CA ASP A 219 -20.38 -9.59 0.93
C ASP A 219 -21.09 -10.79 1.60
N SER A 220 -21.96 -11.49 0.88
CA SER A 220 -22.57 -12.73 1.37
C SER A 220 -21.54 -13.80 1.72
N GLU A 221 -20.47 -13.94 0.93
CA GLU A 221 -19.41 -14.90 1.24
C GLU A 221 -18.52 -14.43 2.39
N LEU A 222 -18.32 -13.12 2.56
CA LEU A 222 -17.64 -12.58 3.74
C LEU A 222 -18.41 -12.90 5.03
N ILE A 223 -19.74 -12.82 4.97
CA ILE A 223 -20.65 -13.20 6.06
C ILE A 223 -20.58 -14.71 6.30
N ASP A 224 -20.66 -15.53 5.25
CA ASP A 224 -20.56 -17.00 5.37
C ASP A 224 -19.24 -17.43 6.03
N ILE A 225 -18.12 -16.76 5.72
CA ILE A 225 -16.82 -17.00 6.35
C ILE A 225 -16.85 -16.61 7.84
N ALA A 226 -17.45 -15.47 8.19
CA ALA A 226 -17.61 -15.05 9.58
C ALA A 226 -18.46 -16.06 10.38
N GLU A 227 -19.59 -16.50 9.83
CA GLU A 227 -20.46 -17.50 10.45
C GLU A 227 -19.77 -18.85 10.61
N ALA A 228 -19.01 -19.31 9.59
CA ALA A 228 -18.24 -20.55 9.65
C ALA A 228 -17.15 -20.52 10.74
N ALA A 229 -16.60 -19.34 11.03
CA ALA A 229 -15.67 -19.12 12.14
C ALA A 229 -16.39 -18.91 13.50
N GLY A 230 -17.72 -18.97 13.55
CA GLY A 230 -18.50 -18.88 14.79
C GLY A 230 -19.04 -17.49 15.13
N TYR A 231 -18.90 -16.51 14.25
CA TYR A 231 -19.49 -15.16 14.41
C TYR A 231 -20.92 -15.12 13.85
N THR A 232 -21.86 -15.77 14.55
CA THR A 232 -23.25 -15.95 14.07
C THR A 232 -24.22 -14.86 14.54
N ASP A 233 -23.74 -13.80 15.19
CA ASP A 233 -24.58 -12.66 15.57
C ASP A 233 -24.98 -11.88 14.32
N SER A 234 -26.27 -11.61 14.13
CA SER A 234 -26.78 -10.84 12.99
C SER A 234 -26.17 -9.45 12.89
N ALA A 235 -25.72 -8.87 14.02
CA ALA A 235 -25.02 -7.59 14.02
C ALA A 235 -23.69 -7.63 13.25
N VAL A 236 -23.02 -8.79 13.18
CA VAL A 236 -21.81 -8.97 12.37
C VAL A 236 -22.15 -8.90 10.88
N ALA A 237 -23.20 -9.61 10.46
CA ALA A 237 -23.67 -9.59 9.08
C ALA A 237 -24.14 -8.20 8.64
N GLU A 238 -24.86 -7.49 9.51
CA GLU A 238 -25.27 -6.10 9.28
C GLU A 238 -24.06 -5.15 9.19
N CYS A 239 -23.08 -5.30 10.09
CA CYS A 239 -21.84 -4.51 10.07
C CYS A 239 -21.06 -4.69 8.76
N ILE A 240 -20.96 -5.93 8.26
CA ILE A 240 -20.29 -6.25 6.99
C ILE A 240 -21.04 -5.59 5.83
N THR A 241 -22.36 -5.81 5.75
CA THR A 241 -23.21 -5.29 4.67
C THR A 241 -23.22 -3.76 4.63
N ASN A 242 -23.24 -3.11 5.81
CA ASN A 242 -23.29 -1.66 5.92
C ASN A 242 -21.93 -0.98 5.78
N ARG A 243 -20.83 -1.75 5.66
CA ARG A 243 -19.46 -1.23 5.62
C ARG A 243 -19.16 -0.28 6.80
N GLN A 244 -19.63 -0.67 7.98
CA GLN A 244 -19.71 0.21 9.16
C GLN A 244 -18.39 0.90 9.54
N TYR A 245 -17.27 0.21 9.36
CA TYR A 245 -15.92 0.69 9.71
C TYR A 245 -15.08 1.11 8.51
N ASP A 246 -15.66 1.26 7.31
CA ASP A 246 -14.90 1.59 6.09
C ASP A 246 -14.11 2.91 6.20
N THR A 247 -14.76 3.96 6.70
CA THR A 247 -14.10 5.26 6.88
C THR A 247 -12.96 5.15 7.90
N TYR A 248 -13.20 4.47 9.02
CA TYR A 248 -12.18 4.22 10.04
C TYR A 248 -10.98 3.46 9.46
N LEU A 249 -11.25 2.36 8.74
CA LEU A 249 -10.25 1.53 8.08
C LEU A 249 -9.38 2.31 7.09
N ARG A 250 -9.99 3.13 6.25
CA ARG A 250 -9.26 3.94 5.26
C ARG A 250 -8.39 5.02 5.93
N THR A 251 -8.89 5.63 7.01
CA THR A 251 -8.10 6.55 7.83
C THR A 251 -6.89 5.84 8.43
N LYS A 252 -7.08 4.68 9.06
CA LYS A 252 -5.99 3.89 9.65
C LYS A 252 -5.01 3.36 8.62
N THR A 253 -5.49 2.93 7.46
CA THR A 253 -4.62 2.57 6.33
C THR A 253 -3.73 3.74 5.92
N THR A 254 -4.28 4.96 5.82
CA THR A 254 -3.48 6.15 5.48
C THR A 254 -2.40 6.43 6.53
N GLU A 255 -2.74 6.33 7.81
CA GLU A 255 -1.80 6.51 8.92
C GLU A 255 -0.68 5.46 8.90
N VAL A 256 -1.03 4.18 8.72
CA VAL A 256 -0.08 3.07 8.63
C VAL A 256 0.87 3.25 7.44
N LEU A 257 0.36 3.59 6.26
CA LEU A 257 1.20 3.81 5.08
C LEU A 257 2.10 5.05 5.23
N ALA A 258 1.63 6.09 5.92
CA ALA A 258 2.45 7.28 6.22
C ALA A 258 3.63 6.99 7.16
N SER A 259 3.62 5.85 7.87
CA SER A 259 4.74 5.41 8.72
C SER A 259 5.93 4.85 7.94
N GLY A 260 5.81 4.67 6.62
CA GLY A 260 6.87 4.14 5.75
C GLY A 260 6.64 2.71 5.26
N ILE A 261 5.54 2.07 5.68
CA ILE A 261 5.12 0.78 5.13
C ILE A 261 4.84 0.94 3.64
N SER A 262 5.56 0.18 2.81
CA SER A 262 5.49 0.26 1.35
C SER A 262 5.03 -1.05 0.70
N GLY A 263 4.73 -2.07 1.50
CA GLY A 263 4.25 -3.36 1.00
C GLY A 263 3.66 -4.24 2.09
N THR A 264 3.00 -5.29 1.65
CA THR A 264 2.40 -6.31 2.52
C THR A 264 2.87 -7.71 2.10
N PRO A 265 3.06 -8.65 3.06
CA PRO A 265 3.05 -8.41 4.50
C PRO A 265 4.29 -7.64 4.94
N THR A 266 4.15 -6.79 5.96
CA THR A 266 5.29 -6.29 6.74
C THR A 266 5.13 -6.79 8.18
N VAL A 267 6.16 -7.45 8.71
CA VAL A 267 6.09 -8.12 10.01
C VAL A 267 7.15 -7.55 10.94
N HIS A 268 6.73 -7.19 12.15
CA HIS A 268 7.62 -6.81 13.23
C HIS A 268 7.47 -7.80 14.38
N VAL A 269 8.59 -8.14 15.03
CA VAL A 269 8.60 -8.82 16.32
C VAL A 269 9.20 -7.83 17.31
N ASN A 270 8.38 -7.36 18.24
CA ASN A 270 8.62 -6.15 19.03
C ASN A 270 8.91 -4.95 18.11
N ASP A 271 10.00 -4.23 18.34
CA ASP A 271 10.39 -3.06 17.55
C ASP A 271 11.25 -3.41 16.32
N GLU A 272 11.48 -4.70 16.04
CA GLU A 272 12.35 -5.16 14.95
C GLU A 272 11.57 -5.72 13.77
N GLU A 273 11.77 -5.16 12.58
CA GLU A 273 11.21 -5.68 11.34
C GLU A 273 11.90 -6.99 10.93
N VAL A 274 11.10 -8.02 10.63
CA VAL A 274 11.57 -9.32 10.15
C VAL A 274 11.77 -9.24 8.63
N SER A 275 13.00 -9.03 8.20
CA SER A 275 13.37 -8.99 6.77
C SER A 275 13.80 -10.35 6.20
N ASP A 276 14.01 -11.36 7.06
CA ASP A 276 14.39 -12.69 6.61
C ASP A 276 13.22 -13.38 5.90
N ARG A 277 13.36 -13.56 4.58
CA ARG A 277 12.33 -14.17 3.73
C ARG A 277 12.02 -15.61 4.16
N THR A 278 12.98 -16.35 4.70
CA THR A 278 12.75 -17.73 5.15
C THR A 278 11.86 -17.73 6.38
N ALA A 279 12.10 -16.83 7.34
CA ALA A 279 11.24 -16.65 8.51
C ALA A 279 9.80 -16.30 8.11
N LEU A 280 9.63 -15.42 7.12
CA LEU A 280 8.31 -14.98 6.66
C LEU A 280 7.54 -16.01 5.82
N MET A 281 8.23 -16.82 5.02
CA MET A 281 7.58 -17.59 3.94
C MET A 281 7.77 -19.11 4.04
N ALA A 282 8.71 -19.59 4.87
CA ALA A 282 8.85 -21.03 5.11
C ALA A 282 7.86 -21.48 6.20
N PRO A 283 7.30 -22.69 6.10
CA PRO A 283 6.41 -23.24 7.12
C PRO A 283 7.06 -23.18 8.52
N GLY A 284 6.41 -22.47 9.44
CA GLY A 284 6.85 -22.26 10.81
C GLY A 284 8.09 -21.39 10.97
N GLY A 285 8.50 -20.64 9.94
CA GLY A 285 9.74 -19.86 9.93
C GLY A 285 9.82 -18.82 11.05
N LEU A 286 8.68 -18.28 11.49
CA LEU A 286 8.62 -17.23 12.51
C LEU A 286 8.83 -17.75 13.94
N ALA A 287 8.73 -19.06 14.17
CA ALA A 287 8.81 -19.64 15.51
C ALA A 287 10.15 -19.37 16.20
N SER A 288 11.25 -19.42 15.45
CA SER A 288 12.60 -19.14 15.98
C SER A 288 12.79 -17.67 16.32
N VAL A 289 12.20 -16.77 15.53
CA VAL A 289 12.24 -15.32 15.74
C VAL A 289 11.48 -14.95 17.01
N ILE A 290 10.25 -15.48 17.17
CA ILE A 290 9.44 -15.26 18.39
C ILE A 290 10.16 -15.83 19.62
N ALA A 291 10.75 -17.02 19.53
CA ALA A 291 11.45 -17.63 20.65
C ALA A 291 12.69 -16.83 21.08
N ALA A 292 13.39 -16.20 20.13
CA ALA A 292 14.56 -15.38 20.42
C ALA A 292 14.22 -14.02 21.05
N ALA A 293 12.98 -13.55 20.90
CA ALA A 293 12.51 -12.25 21.37
C ALA A 293 11.95 -12.26 22.82
N ARG A 294 11.90 -13.42 23.48
CA ARG A 294 11.38 -13.63 24.85
C ARG A 294 12.37 -13.19 25.94
#